data_AF-A0A3D2GLC5-F1
#
_entry.id   AF-A0A3D2GLC5-F1
#
_cell.length_a   1.000
_cell.length_b   1.000
_cell.length_c   1.000
_cell.angle_alpha   90.00
_cell.angle_beta   90.00
_cell.angle_gamma   90.00
#
_symmetry.space_group_name_H-M   'P 1'
#
loop_
_entity.id
_entity.type
_entity.pdbx_description
1 polymer ?
#
loop_
_entity_poly.entity_id
_entity_poly.type
_entity_poly.pdbx_seq_one_letter_code
_entity_poly.pdbx_strand_id
1 'polypeptide(L)' 'MSTAFDLSEDQVQFQDMARSFADASLAPNAAEWDEQEIFPVDTLREAATLGLA' A
#
# COMPACT_ATOMS: atom_id res chain seq x y z
N MET A 1 -27.01 14.59 0.35
CA MET A 1 -26.10 15.68 -0.05
C MET A 1 -24.70 15.08 0.00
N SER A 2 -24.24 14.47 -1.11
CA SER A 2 -22.84 14.02 -1.20
C SER A 2 -22.00 15.27 -1.44
N THR A 3 -21.05 15.49 -0.54
CA THR A 3 -20.12 16.61 -0.57
C THR A 3 -19.07 16.34 -1.64
N ALA A 4 -18.61 17.39 -2.34
CA ALA A 4 -17.66 17.31 -3.46
C ALA A 4 -16.24 16.77 -3.12
N PHE A 5 -16.10 16.04 -2.01
CA PHE A 5 -14.88 15.49 -1.44
C PHE A 5 -14.92 13.96 -1.26
N ASP A 6 -16.04 13.30 -1.60
CA ASP A 6 -16.14 11.85 -1.51
C ASP A 6 -15.31 11.20 -2.64
N LEU A 7 -14.60 10.11 -2.31
CA LEU A 7 -13.89 9.32 -3.30
C LEU A 7 -14.89 8.62 -4.23
N SER A 8 -14.51 8.44 -5.50
CA SER A 8 -15.25 7.55 -6.39
C SER A 8 -15.12 6.10 -5.91
N GLU A 9 -16.04 5.25 -6.35
CA GLU A 9 -16.00 3.82 -6.02
C GLU A 9 -14.66 3.18 -6.42
N ASP A 10 -14.15 3.50 -7.62
CA ASP A 10 -12.84 3.04 -8.08
C ASP A 10 -11.69 3.50 -7.18
N GLN A 11 -11.75 4.75 -6.68
CA GLN A 11 -10.75 5.29 -5.78
C GLN A 11 -10.79 4.61 -4.40
N VAL A 12 -11.98 4.29 -3.90
CA VAL A 12 -12.15 3.52 -2.65
C VAL A 12 -11.56 2.13 -2.82
N GLN A 13 -11.88 1.42 -3.91
CA GLN A 13 -11.33 0.10 -4.18
C GLN A 13 -9.79 0.12 -4.30
N PHE A 14 -9.23 1.13 -4.97
CA PHE A 14 -7.79 1.28 -5.06
C PHE A 14 -7.14 1.55 -3.70
N GLN A 15 -7.76 2.39 -2.86
CA GLN A 15 -7.30 2.63 -1.49
C GLN A 15 -7.33 1.34 -0.66
N ASP A 16 -8.39 0.55 -0.77
CA ASP A 16 -8.54 -0.69 0.00
C ASP A 16 -7.52 -1.75 -0.44
N MET A 17 -7.20 -1.83 -1.74
CA MET A 17 -6.11 -2.66 -2.25
C MET A 17 -4.76 -2.23 -1.68
N ALA A 18 -4.45 -0.92 -1.71
CA ALA A 18 -3.21 -0.39 -1.16
C ALA A 18 -3.08 -0.65 0.35
N ARG A 19 -4.17 -0.46 1.10
CA ARG A 19 -4.22 -0.73 2.55
C ARG A 19 -3.98 -2.21 2.84
N SER A 20 -4.66 -3.09 2.12
CA SER A 20 -4.51 -4.54 2.29
C SER A 20 -3.08 -5.01 2.01
N PHE A 21 -2.45 -4.49 0.96
CA PHE A 21 -1.04 -4.78 0.66
C PHE A 21 -0.11 -4.26 1.76
N ALA A 22 -0.34 -3.04 2.25
CA ALA A 22 0.47 -2.48 3.32
C ALA A 22 0.37 -3.30 4.61
N ASP A 23 -0.83 -3.70 5.02
CA ASP A 23 -1.06 -4.49 6.23
C ASP A 23 -0.45 -5.90 6.14
N ALA A 24 -0.46 -6.51 4.94
CA ALA A 24 0.05 -7.86 4.74
C ALA A 24 1.57 -7.91 4.51
N SER A 25 2.13 -6.97 3.75
CA SER A 25 3.50 -7.07 3.22
C SER A 25 4.47 -6.03 3.79
N LEU A 26 3.98 -4.85 4.19
CA LEU A 26 4.84 -3.78 4.71
C LEU A 26 4.85 -3.75 6.25
N ALA A 27 3.68 -3.67 6.88
CA ALA A 27 3.54 -3.47 8.31
C ALA A 27 4.26 -4.51 9.18
N PRO A 28 4.25 -5.83 8.85
CA PRO A 28 4.94 -6.83 9.67
C PRO A 28 6.47 -6.67 9.66
N ASN A 29 7.03 -6.09 8.60
CA ASN A 29 8.48 -6.04 8.37
C ASN A 29 9.07 -4.65 8.56
N ALA A 30 8.24 -3.59 8.58
CA ALA A 30 8.67 -2.20 8.54
C ALA A 30 9.65 -1.82 9.66
N ALA A 31 9.41 -2.27 10.90
CA ALA A 31 10.29 -1.96 12.03
C ALA A 31 11.68 -2.59 11.87
N GLU A 32 11.74 -3.84 11.40
CA GLU A 32 13.00 -4.53 11.14
C GLU A 32 13.78 -3.88 9.99
N TRP A 33 13.07 -3.51 8.92
CA TRP A 33 13.70 -2.87 7.78
C TRP A 33 14.28 -1.50 8.11
N ASP A 34 13.59 -0.72 8.95
CA ASP A 34 14.10 0.56 9.43
C ASP A 34 15.34 0.37 10.31
N GLU A 35 15.30 -0.54 11.29
CA GLU A 35 16.42 -0.81 12.19
C GLU A 35 17.67 -1.31 11.46
N GLN A 36 17.48 -2.11 10.42
CA GLN A 36 18.57 -2.74 9.67
C GLN A 36 18.92 -2.01 8.35
N GLU A 37 18.33 -0.85 8.09
CA GLU A 37 18.52 -0.08 6.84
C GLU A 37 18.25 -0.91 5.57
N ILE A 38 17.24 -1.78 5.60
CA ILE A 38 16.91 -2.68 4.50
C ILE A 38 16.05 -1.94 3.46
N PHE A 39 16.46 -2.00 2.21
CA PHE A 39 15.63 -1.58 1.07
C PHE A 39 14.88 -2.79 0.48
N PRO A 40 13.55 -2.90 0.66
CA PRO A 40 12.80 -4.13 0.36
C PRO A 40 12.42 -4.23 -1.13
N VAL A 41 13.41 -4.41 -2.00
CA VAL A 41 13.24 -4.41 -3.47
C VAL A 41 12.15 -5.38 -3.94
N ASP A 42 12.10 -6.59 -3.37
CA ASP A 42 11.16 -7.62 -3.82
C ASP A 42 9.71 -7.28 -3.44
N THR A 43 9.50 -6.75 -2.23
CA THR A 43 8.18 -6.24 -1.82
C THR A 43 7.74 -5.07 -2.69
N LEU A 44 8.65 -4.16 -3.06
CA LEU A 44 8.35 -3.05 -3.98
C LEU A 44 8.00 -3.54 -5.38
N ARG A 45 8.67 -4.59 -5.89
CA ARG A 45 8.30 -5.22 -7.16
C ARG A 45 6.91 -5.84 -7.10
N GLU A 46 6.55 -6.49 -5.99
CA GLU A 46 5.22 -7.03 -5.78
C GLU A 46 4.15 -5.92 -5.85
N ALA A 47 4.38 -4.81 -5.14
CA ALA A 47 3.52 -3.63 -5.19
C ALA A 47 3.33 -3.09 -6.62
N ALA A 48 4.40 -3.07 -7.42
CA ALA A 48 4.35 -2.64 -8.82
C ALA A 48 3.46 -3.54 -9.69
N THR A 49 3.43 -4.85 -9.43
CA THR A 49 2.53 -5.77 -10.17
C THR A 49 1.05 -5.53 -9.87
N LEU A 50 0.74 -4.91 -8.73
CA LEU A 50 -0.60 -4.48 -8.33
C LEU A 50 -0.94 -3.06 -8.81
N GLY A 51 -0.02 -2.38 -9.50
CA GLY A 51 -0.18 -1.00 -9.95
C GLY A 51 -0.05 0.05 -8.83
N LEU A 52 0.64 -0.29 -7.74
CA LEU A 52 0.89 0.61 -6.59
C LEU A 52 2.21 1.40 -6.70
N ALA A 53 3.02 1.17 -7.73
CA ALA A 53 4.34 1.79 -7.94
C ALA A 53 4.53 2.27 -9.39
#